data_AF-A0A2N2D9A7-F1
#
_entry.id   AF-A0A2N2D9A7-F1
#
_cell.length_a   1.000
_cell.length_b   1.000
_cell.length_c   1.000
_cell.angle_alpha   90.00
_cell.angle_beta   90.00
_cell.angle_gamma   90.00
#
_symmetry.space_group_name_H-M   'P 1'
#
loop_
_entity.id
_entity.type
_entity.pdbx_description
1 polymer ?
#
loop_
_entity_poly.entity_id
_entity_poly.type
_entity_poly.pdbx_seq_one_letter_code
_entity_poly.pdbx_strand_id
1 'polypeptide(L)'
;HKKELFSLEQEIEKYINMDYEEQEKIKILEDRLHNILKQNEVETARDLRVKLSQYTVLLRENERLERDFKLINRETKDLTNRYNEFKNDITCLLKSASLWKEGEEITDQKIEEFKNRLSNYQSTFNMTSNIDEKIMELESSRDKIEKDLYELKEEAEYLFISAGVKSFDEYFEGCRKHREIEILLEQRQKYEELLQTVLEGTPLYELRRVDLSCLDSIQIKEEVTEDQISKKQKELDKINEDLSKAKSRHAELEAKIETTFSGFRPLTEIEEELSNKKEEKNYLLEQAEALRIAVKMIEIVAKDIHRDFAPKLNEKVSELISRITNNRYKQVKISKDLDITVMVPETGKHVSIHDLSGGTVDQFYFSARVMIVDLVTGNSNLPLILDDSFVQYDWKRLCEVLKSLVELSKKRQIIFFTCHSREIDLLREIKGKFKLINLEEPKILFLDLLQKKTEKV
;
A
#
# COMPACT_ATOMS: atom_id res chain seq x y z
N HIS A 1 -44.09 -52.73 14.15
CA HIS A 1 -45.03 -52.58 15.28
C HIS A 1 -46.19 -51.60 15.07
N LYS A 2 -46.00 -50.27 14.92
CA LYS A 2 -47.15 -49.32 14.76
C LYS A 2 -48.03 -49.57 13.52
N LYS A 3 -47.42 -49.93 12.37
CA LYS A 3 -48.14 -50.29 11.13
C LYS A 3 -48.81 -51.66 11.22
N GLU A 4 -48.15 -52.63 11.87
CA GLU A 4 -48.69 -53.98 12.08
C GLU A 4 -49.89 -53.97 13.02
N LEU A 5 -49.84 -53.20 14.12
CA LEU A 5 -50.96 -53.06 15.06
C LEU A 5 -52.20 -52.45 14.39
N PHE A 6 -52.00 -51.41 13.57
CA PHE A 6 -53.08 -50.78 12.82
C PHE A 6 -53.67 -51.70 11.74
N SER A 7 -52.82 -52.49 11.07
CA SER A 7 -53.25 -53.53 10.12
C SER A 7 -54.09 -54.59 10.82
N LEU A 8 -53.65 -55.04 12.01
CA LEU A 8 -54.35 -56.02 12.84
C LEU A 8 -55.70 -55.48 13.34
N GLU A 9 -55.78 -54.23 13.83
CA GLU A 9 -57.03 -53.58 14.26
C GLU A 9 -58.02 -53.45 13.10
N GLN A 10 -57.56 -53.02 11.92
CA GLN A 10 -58.40 -52.90 10.72
C GLN A 10 -58.86 -54.25 10.16
N GLU A 11 -58.01 -55.27 10.24
CA GLU A 11 -58.37 -56.63 9.87
C GLU A 11 -59.44 -57.18 10.83
N ILE A 12 -59.26 -57.03 12.14
CA ILE A 12 -60.26 -57.47 13.14
C ILE A 12 -61.60 -56.77 12.92
N GLU A 13 -61.65 -55.44 12.76
CA GLU A 13 -62.89 -54.71 12.48
C GLU A 13 -63.60 -55.17 11.19
N LYS A 14 -62.83 -55.57 10.17
CA LYS A 14 -63.36 -56.06 8.90
C LYS A 14 -64.01 -57.44 9.00
N TYR A 15 -63.59 -58.28 9.95
CA TYR A 15 -64.08 -59.65 10.14
C TYR A 15 -65.25 -59.79 11.14
N ILE A 16 -65.65 -58.73 11.84
CA ILE A 16 -66.73 -58.78 12.86
C ILE A 16 -68.14 -59.08 12.29
N ASN A 17 -68.33 -59.11 10.96
CA ASN A 17 -69.67 -59.19 10.33
C ASN A 17 -69.99 -60.48 9.52
N MET A 18 -69.23 -61.57 9.57
CA MET A 18 -69.51 -62.80 8.78
C MET A 18 -69.13 -64.14 9.49
N ASP A 19 -69.45 -65.28 8.84
CA ASP A 19 -69.73 -66.67 9.30
C ASP A 19 -68.71 -67.41 10.22
N TYR A 20 -69.08 -68.62 10.70
CA TYR A 20 -68.37 -69.42 11.74
C TYR A 20 -66.87 -69.68 11.52
N GLU A 21 -66.37 -69.82 10.28
CA GLU A 21 -64.92 -69.99 9.97
C GLU A 21 -64.11 -68.71 10.20
N GLU A 22 -64.75 -67.55 10.25
CA GLU A 22 -64.09 -66.26 10.48
C GLU A 22 -63.89 -65.98 11.97
N GLN A 23 -64.74 -66.55 12.84
CA GLN A 23 -64.58 -66.48 14.30
C GLN A 23 -63.30 -67.18 14.79
N GLU A 24 -62.88 -68.27 14.14
CA GLU A 24 -61.63 -68.97 14.47
C GLU A 24 -60.40 -68.13 14.09
N LYS A 25 -60.46 -67.40 12.97
CA LYS A 25 -59.42 -66.46 12.56
C LYS A 25 -59.34 -65.25 13.49
N ILE A 26 -60.48 -64.73 13.94
CA ILE A 26 -60.55 -63.65 14.94
C ILE A 26 -59.85 -64.10 16.23
N LYS A 27 -60.13 -65.31 16.72
CA LYS A 27 -59.51 -65.84 17.94
C LYS A 27 -57.99 -65.94 17.85
N ILE A 28 -57.45 -66.37 16.70
CA ILE A 28 -55.99 -66.40 16.45
C ILE A 28 -55.39 -64.99 16.47
N LEU A 29 -56.10 -64.00 15.94
CA LEU A 29 -55.65 -62.60 15.93
C LEU A 29 -55.74 -61.98 17.33
N GLU A 30 -56.76 -62.31 18.12
CA GLU A 30 -56.91 -61.91 19.52
C GLU A 30 -55.78 -62.48 20.40
N ASP A 31 -55.45 -63.76 20.24
CA ASP A 31 -54.34 -64.39 20.95
C ASP A 31 -52.99 -63.75 20.58
N ARG A 32 -52.81 -63.37 19.30
CA ARG A 32 -51.63 -62.61 18.85
C ARG A 32 -51.57 -61.22 19.46
N LEU A 33 -52.69 -60.49 19.48
CA LEU A 33 -52.77 -59.16 20.09
C LEU A 33 -52.49 -59.24 21.59
N HIS A 34 -53.06 -60.23 22.29
CA HIS A 34 -52.84 -60.46 23.72
C HIS A 34 -51.36 -60.75 24.03
N ASN A 35 -50.69 -61.57 23.21
CA ASN A 35 -49.26 -61.82 23.35
C ASN A 35 -48.41 -60.55 23.16
N ILE A 36 -48.74 -59.70 22.17
CA ILE A 36 -48.04 -58.44 21.92
C ILE A 36 -48.22 -57.47 23.11
N LEU A 37 -49.43 -57.38 23.66
CA LEU A 37 -49.75 -56.56 24.82
C LEU A 37 -49.00 -57.02 26.08
N LYS A 38 -49.00 -58.34 26.34
CA LYS A 38 -48.28 -58.95 27.45
C LYS A 38 -46.76 -58.76 27.36
N GLN A 39 -46.18 -58.89 26.16
CA GLN A 39 -44.74 -58.67 25.94
C GLN A 39 -44.29 -57.21 26.18
N ASN A 40 -45.18 -56.23 26.02
CA ASN A 40 -44.86 -54.82 26.19
C ASN A 40 -45.35 -54.23 27.54
N GLU A 41 -45.84 -55.09 28.44
CA GLU A 41 -46.38 -54.72 29.76
C GLU A 41 -47.47 -53.64 29.64
N VAL A 42 -48.48 -53.91 28.81
CA VAL A 42 -49.61 -53.00 28.59
C VAL A 42 -50.92 -53.77 28.56
N GLU A 43 -51.98 -53.25 29.19
CA GLU A 43 -53.29 -53.91 29.25
C GLU A 43 -54.16 -53.67 28.02
N THR A 44 -54.00 -52.53 27.32
CA THR A 44 -54.81 -52.19 26.14
C THR A 44 -53.99 -51.79 24.92
N ALA A 45 -54.52 -52.05 23.72
CA ALA A 45 -53.92 -51.62 22.45
C ALA A 45 -53.76 -50.09 22.36
N ARG A 46 -54.65 -49.34 23.00
CA ARG A 46 -54.60 -47.88 23.07
C ARG A 46 -53.38 -47.40 23.84
N ASP A 47 -53.09 -48.00 24.99
CA ASP A 47 -51.95 -47.65 25.83
C ASP A 47 -50.62 -47.99 25.14
N LEU A 48 -50.57 -49.10 24.38
CA LEU A 48 -49.39 -49.46 23.59
C LEU A 48 -49.15 -48.42 22.48
N ARG A 49 -50.22 -47.92 21.85
CA ARG A 49 -50.16 -46.86 20.84
C ARG A 49 -49.65 -45.55 21.41
N VAL A 50 -50.04 -45.21 22.65
CA VAL A 50 -49.56 -44.04 23.39
C VAL A 50 -48.07 -44.19 23.71
N LYS A 51 -47.63 -45.31 24.30
CA LYS A 51 -46.21 -45.58 24.58
C LYS A 51 -45.35 -45.52 23.30
N LEU A 52 -45.81 -46.13 22.20
CA LEU A 52 -45.13 -46.06 20.90
C LEU A 52 -45.06 -44.63 20.36
N SER A 53 -46.09 -43.82 20.56
CA SER A 53 -46.05 -42.40 20.16
C SER A 53 -45.03 -41.60 20.98
N GLN A 54 -44.95 -41.83 22.29
CA GLN A 54 -43.96 -41.21 23.17
C GLN A 54 -42.54 -41.64 22.79
N TYR A 55 -42.32 -42.94 22.54
CA TYR A 55 -41.04 -43.46 22.07
C TYR A 55 -40.61 -42.83 20.74
N THR A 56 -41.53 -42.66 19.78
CA THR A 56 -41.21 -41.98 18.51
C THR A 56 -40.86 -40.51 18.67
N VAL A 57 -41.43 -39.82 19.67
CA VAL A 57 -41.06 -38.43 19.99
C VAL A 57 -39.66 -38.39 20.60
N LEU A 58 -39.38 -39.27 21.57
CA LEU A 58 -38.06 -39.38 22.20
C LEU A 58 -36.96 -39.76 21.20
N LEU A 59 -37.26 -40.66 20.24
CA LEU A 59 -36.31 -41.05 19.20
C LEU A 59 -35.92 -39.85 18.32
N ARG A 60 -36.91 -39.04 17.91
CA ARG A 60 -36.67 -37.81 17.13
C ARG A 60 -35.88 -36.77 17.92
N GLU A 61 -36.14 -36.66 19.22
CA GLU A 61 -35.41 -35.76 20.11
C GLU A 61 -33.95 -36.21 20.29
N ASN A 62 -33.71 -37.51 20.41
CA ASN A 62 -32.35 -38.06 20.46
C ASN A 62 -31.59 -37.85 19.15
N GLU A 63 -32.22 -38.10 18.00
CA GLU A 63 -31.65 -37.80 16.67
C GLU A 63 -31.35 -36.31 16.46
N ARG A 64 -32.11 -35.42 17.12
CA ARG A 64 -31.83 -33.98 17.12
C ARG A 64 -30.62 -33.67 18.00
N LEU A 65 -30.58 -34.19 19.22
CA LEU A 65 -29.46 -34.00 20.14
C LEU A 65 -28.14 -34.52 19.56
N GLU A 66 -28.15 -35.66 18.85
CA GLU A 66 -26.96 -36.17 18.16
C GLU A 66 -26.47 -35.23 17.04
N ARG A 67 -27.40 -34.58 16.33
CA ARG A 67 -27.05 -33.58 15.31
C ARG A 67 -26.47 -32.33 15.94
N ASP A 68 -27.07 -31.84 17.01
CA ASP A 68 -26.59 -30.67 17.75
C ASP A 68 -25.21 -30.94 18.36
N PHE A 69 -24.98 -32.14 18.92
CA PHE A 69 -23.67 -32.56 19.43
C PHE A 69 -22.61 -32.63 18.32
N LYS A 70 -22.95 -33.13 17.14
CA LYS A 70 -22.04 -33.14 15.98
C LYS A 70 -21.70 -31.72 15.51
N LEU A 71 -22.66 -30.80 15.54
CA LEU A 71 -22.42 -29.40 15.18
C LEU A 71 -21.47 -28.72 16.19
N ILE A 72 -21.77 -28.84 17.49
CA ILE A 72 -20.93 -28.28 18.55
C ILE A 72 -19.50 -28.82 18.46
N ASN A 73 -19.31 -30.11 18.20
CA ASN A 73 -17.96 -30.68 18.03
C ASN A 73 -17.21 -30.16 16.80
N ARG A 74 -17.91 -29.77 15.73
CA ARG A 74 -17.28 -29.10 14.58
C ARG A 74 -16.88 -27.68 14.95
N GLU A 75 -17.77 -26.93 15.59
CA GLU A 75 -17.50 -25.57 16.03
C GLU A 75 -16.33 -25.50 17.02
N THR A 76 -16.25 -26.43 17.98
CA THR A 76 -15.12 -26.49 18.92
C THR A 76 -13.81 -26.83 18.22
N LYS A 77 -13.84 -27.70 17.22
CA LYS A 77 -12.67 -28.02 16.39
C LYS A 77 -12.21 -26.82 15.56
N ASP A 78 -13.15 -26.10 14.95
CA ASP A 78 -12.85 -24.91 14.15
C ASP A 78 -12.30 -23.77 15.02
N LEU A 79 -12.86 -23.56 16.21
CA LEU A 79 -12.33 -22.61 17.20
C LEU A 79 -10.92 -22.99 17.66
N THR A 80 -10.66 -24.28 17.88
CA THR A 80 -9.33 -24.77 18.25
C THR A 80 -8.31 -24.53 17.14
N ASN A 81 -8.70 -24.75 15.87
CA ASN A 81 -7.85 -24.47 14.71
C ASN A 81 -7.53 -22.98 14.61
N ARG A 82 -8.54 -22.11 14.70
CA ARG A 82 -8.34 -20.64 14.67
C ARG A 82 -7.46 -20.16 15.80
N TYR A 83 -7.63 -20.70 17.01
CA TYR A 83 -6.77 -20.39 18.14
C TYR A 83 -5.31 -20.78 17.87
N ASN A 84 -5.07 -21.94 17.27
CA ASN A 84 -3.73 -22.39 16.91
C ASN A 84 -3.12 -21.55 15.77
N GLU A 85 -3.89 -21.19 14.75
CA GLU A 85 -3.46 -20.28 13.68
C GLU A 85 -3.05 -18.92 14.27
N PHE A 86 -3.92 -18.31 15.07
CA PHE A 86 -3.64 -17.02 15.72
C PHE A 86 -2.43 -17.09 16.65
N LYS A 87 -2.28 -18.18 17.40
CA LYS A 87 -1.09 -18.42 18.24
C LYS A 87 0.17 -18.53 17.39
N ASN A 88 0.11 -19.17 16.23
CA ASN A 88 1.25 -19.26 15.31
C ASN A 88 1.61 -17.88 14.75
N ASP A 89 0.62 -17.08 14.34
CA ASP A 89 0.87 -15.72 13.84
C ASP A 89 1.54 -14.83 14.90
N ILE A 90 1.04 -14.85 16.14
CA ILE A 90 1.66 -14.09 17.24
C ILE A 90 3.07 -14.59 17.55
N THR A 91 3.31 -15.90 17.58
CA THR A 91 4.65 -16.44 17.84
C THR A 91 5.63 -16.07 16.72
N CYS A 92 5.20 -16.09 15.46
CA CYS A 92 6.00 -15.60 14.32
C CYS A 92 6.37 -14.12 14.48
N LEU A 93 5.40 -13.27 14.83
CA LEU A 93 5.63 -11.83 15.04
C LEU A 93 6.58 -11.58 16.22
N LEU A 94 6.36 -12.21 17.37
CA LEU A 94 7.22 -12.05 18.54
C LEU A 94 8.63 -12.61 18.32
N LYS A 95 8.77 -13.70 17.54
CA LYS A 95 10.08 -14.26 17.14
C LYS A 95 10.84 -13.27 16.25
N SER A 96 10.16 -12.65 15.28
CA SER A 96 10.78 -11.63 14.40
C SER A 96 11.26 -10.40 15.20
N ALA A 97 10.55 -10.04 16.27
CA ALA A 97 10.93 -8.96 17.17
C ALA A 97 11.94 -9.36 18.26
N SER A 98 12.43 -10.60 18.25
CA SER A 98 13.33 -11.17 19.27
C SER A 98 12.77 -11.12 20.71
N LEU A 99 11.43 -11.13 20.85
CA LEU A 99 10.71 -11.05 22.14
C LEU A 99 10.22 -12.42 22.63
N TRP A 100 10.41 -13.48 21.84
CA TRP A 100 9.95 -14.82 22.16
C TRP A 100 10.87 -15.90 21.58
N LYS A 101 11.08 -16.98 22.34
CA LYS A 101 11.82 -18.18 21.93
C LYS A 101 10.94 -19.43 22.04
N GLU A 102 11.26 -20.44 21.23
CA GLU A 102 10.56 -21.72 21.26
C GLU A 102 10.59 -22.35 22.66
N GLY A 103 9.41 -22.58 23.23
CA GLY A 103 9.23 -23.15 24.57
C GLY A 103 8.85 -22.14 25.66
N GLU A 104 8.85 -20.84 25.39
CA GLU A 104 8.38 -19.83 26.34
C GLU A 104 6.87 -19.57 26.24
N GLU A 105 6.21 -19.27 27.35
CA GLU A 105 4.81 -18.80 27.32
C GLU A 105 4.72 -17.37 26.79
N ILE A 106 3.63 -17.10 26.06
CA ILE A 106 3.28 -15.76 25.60
C ILE A 106 2.53 -15.09 26.75
N THR A 107 3.17 -14.12 27.40
CA THR A 107 2.55 -13.32 28.46
C THR A 107 2.06 -11.99 27.90
N ASP A 108 1.01 -11.42 28.49
CA ASP A 108 0.47 -10.12 28.09
C ASP A 108 1.54 -9.01 28.13
N GLN A 109 2.50 -9.10 29.05
CA GLN A 109 3.64 -8.20 29.15
C GLN A 109 4.51 -8.17 27.88
N LYS A 110 4.75 -9.33 27.25
CA LYS A 110 5.53 -9.40 25.99
C LYS A 110 4.77 -8.77 24.82
N ILE A 111 3.44 -8.87 24.82
CA ILE A 111 2.58 -8.24 23.82
C ILE A 111 2.60 -6.72 24.01
N GLU A 112 2.54 -6.24 25.25
CA GLU A 112 2.67 -4.82 25.59
C GLU A 112 4.04 -4.27 25.16
N GLU A 113 5.13 -5.01 25.41
CA GLU A 113 6.48 -4.64 24.98
C GLU A 113 6.59 -4.58 23.45
N PHE A 114 5.99 -5.53 22.73
CA PHE A 114 5.94 -5.50 21.27
C PHE A 114 5.21 -4.27 20.75
N LYS A 115 4.04 -3.92 21.33
CA LYS A 115 3.30 -2.70 20.98
C LYS A 115 4.14 -1.44 21.22
N ASN A 116 4.85 -1.38 22.34
CA ASN A 116 5.73 -0.25 22.65
C ASN A 116 6.90 -0.14 21.65
N ARG A 117 7.53 -1.25 21.27
CA ARG A 117 8.57 -1.26 20.23
C ARG A 117 8.04 -0.82 18.87
N LEU A 118 6.83 -1.25 18.51
CA LEU A 118 6.19 -0.85 17.25
C LEU A 118 5.90 0.66 17.23
N SER A 119 5.37 1.20 18.33
CA SER A 119 5.14 2.64 18.50
C SER A 119 6.44 3.44 18.39
N ASN A 120 7.50 2.98 19.08
CA ASN A 120 8.82 3.59 18.99
C ASN A 120 9.36 3.56 17.56
N TYR A 121 9.27 2.42 16.86
CA TYR A 121 9.67 2.29 15.46
C TYR A 121 8.91 3.27 14.55
N GLN A 122 7.60 3.40 14.73
CA GLN A 122 6.78 4.36 13.97
C GLN A 122 7.23 5.80 14.24
N SER A 123 7.49 6.15 15.49
CA SER A 123 8.00 7.49 15.81
C SER A 123 9.38 7.77 15.21
N THR A 124 10.31 6.81 15.25
CA THR A 124 11.64 6.98 14.65
C THR A 124 11.55 7.04 13.14
N PHE A 125 10.67 6.24 12.52
CA PHE A 125 10.40 6.28 11.08
C PHE A 125 9.87 7.65 10.62
N ASN A 126 8.96 8.24 11.39
CA ASN A 126 8.47 9.59 11.10
C ASN A 126 9.57 10.64 11.25
N MET A 127 10.45 10.51 12.25
CA MET A 127 11.61 11.40 12.39
C MET A 127 12.58 11.27 11.22
N THR A 128 12.88 10.05 10.76
CA THR A 128 13.75 9.86 9.58
C THR A 128 13.11 10.45 8.32
N SER A 129 11.80 10.27 8.12
CA SER A 129 11.09 10.85 7.00
C SER A 129 11.15 12.39 7.00
N ASN A 130 11.02 13.03 8.17
CA ASN A 130 11.16 14.49 8.28
C ASN A 130 12.60 14.96 8.01
N ILE A 131 13.61 14.17 8.40
CA ILE A 131 15.01 14.48 8.10
C ILE A 131 15.26 14.38 6.58
N ASP A 132 14.71 13.36 5.92
CA ASP A 132 14.81 13.18 4.47
C ASP A 132 14.17 14.35 3.71
N GLU A 133 12.99 14.83 4.15
CA GLU A 133 12.38 16.05 3.62
C GLU A 133 13.29 17.27 3.76
N LYS A 134 13.96 17.41 4.92
CA LYS A 134 14.88 18.53 5.15
C LYS A 134 16.14 18.46 4.28
N ILE A 135 16.66 17.25 4.04
CA ILE A 135 17.78 17.02 3.12
C ILE A 135 17.37 17.46 1.71
N MET A 136 16.19 17.08 1.23
CA MET A 136 15.68 17.49 -0.08
C MET A 136 15.56 19.02 -0.21
N GLU A 137 15.07 19.72 0.81
CA GLU A 137 15.00 21.19 0.81
C GLU A 137 16.37 21.86 0.70
N LEU A 138 17.35 21.38 1.48
CA LEU A 138 18.72 21.92 1.48
C LEU A 138 19.43 21.65 0.16
N GLU A 139 19.21 20.47 -0.42
CA GLU A 139 19.74 20.10 -1.72
C GLU A 139 19.20 20.99 -2.84
N SER A 140 17.91 21.28 -2.86
CA SER A 140 17.33 22.23 -3.81
C SER A 140 17.91 23.63 -3.65
N SER A 141 18.17 24.06 -2.41
CA SER A 141 18.79 25.36 -2.13
C SER A 141 20.24 25.42 -2.60
N ARG A 142 21.01 24.35 -2.40
CA ARG A 142 22.39 24.23 -2.92
C ARG A 142 22.41 24.31 -4.45
N ASP A 143 21.53 23.58 -5.12
CA ASP A 143 21.51 23.52 -6.58
C ASP A 143 21.14 24.89 -7.19
N LYS A 144 20.28 25.68 -6.52
CA LYS A 144 20.04 27.09 -6.89
C LYS A 144 21.29 27.95 -6.75
N ILE A 145 21.98 27.87 -5.61
CA ILE A 145 23.21 28.65 -5.36
C ILE A 145 24.33 28.26 -6.35
N GLU A 146 24.47 26.99 -6.69
CA GLU A 146 25.44 26.54 -7.70
C GLU A 146 25.13 27.13 -9.09
N LYS A 147 23.85 27.21 -9.46
CA LYS A 147 23.43 27.84 -10.70
C LYS A 147 23.73 29.34 -10.71
N ASP A 148 23.37 30.04 -9.63
CA ASP A 148 23.65 31.47 -9.48
C ASP A 148 25.17 31.75 -9.54
N LEU A 149 26.00 30.90 -8.93
CA LEU A 149 27.46 30.98 -9.01
C LEU A 149 28.00 30.76 -10.42
N TYR A 150 27.37 29.88 -11.21
CA TYR A 150 27.75 29.64 -12.60
C TYR A 150 27.43 30.86 -13.47
N GLU A 151 26.22 31.41 -13.35
CA GLU A 151 25.80 32.62 -14.07
C GLU A 151 26.72 33.81 -13.73
N LEU A 152 27.06 34.02 -12.45
CA LEU A 152 28.00 35.07 -12.01
C LEU A 152 29.42 34.88 -12.55
N LYS A 153 29.88 33.63 -12.70
CA LYS A 153 31.19 33.34 -13.28
C LYS A 153 31.23 33.66 -14.77
N GLU A 154 30.20 33.32 -15.52
CA GLU A 154 30.11 33.71 -16.95
C GLU A 154 30.08 35.23 -17.12
N GLU A 155 29.32 35.95 -16.30
CA GLU A 155 29.29 37.41 -16.34
C GLU A 155 30.67 38.03 -16.05
N ALA A 156 31.38 37.48 -15.05
CA ALA A 156 32.73 37.92 -14.72
C ALA A 156 33.72 37.62 -15.86
N GLU A 157 33.66 36.45 -16.48
CA GLU A 157 34.49 36.09 -17.64
C GLU A 157 34.22 37.01 -18.84
N TYR A 158 32.95 37.33 -19.12
CA TYR A 158 32.60 38.29 -20.17
C TYR A 158 33.20 39.68 -19.90
N LEU A 159 33.13 40.14 -18.65
CA LEU A 159 33.75 41.41 -18.24
C LEU A 159 35.27 41.38 -18.43
N PHE A 160 35.95 40.28 -18.07
CA PHE A 160 37.39 40.14 -18.28
C PHE A 160 37.78 40.15 -19.75
N ILE A 161 37.04 39.45 -20.61
CA ILE A 161 37.26 39.48 -22.07
C ILE A 161 37.07 40.89 -22.61
N SER A 162 36.02 41.60 -22.19
CA SER A 162 35.76 42.98 -22.63
C SER A 162 36.84 43.97 -22.18
N ALA A 163 37.45 43.73 -21.02
CA ALA A 163 38.56 44.51 -20.49
C ALA A 163 39.93 44.11 -21.08
N GLY A 164 40.00 43.01 -21.85
CA GLY A 164 41.25 42.49 -22.42
C GLY A 164 42.17 41.78 -21.41
N VAL A 165 41.59 41.26 -20.32
CA VAL A 165 42.30 40.73 -19.16
C VAL A 165 41.98 39.24 -18.96
N LYS A 166 42.92 38.43 -18.47
CA LYS A 166 42.76 36.97 -18.39
C LYS A 166 42.45 36.46 -16.99
N SER A 167 42.59 37.29 -15.96
CA SER A 167 42.31 36.89 -14.57
C SER A 167 41.69 38.01 -13.75
N PHE A 168 41.03 37.60 -12.66
CA PHE A 168 40.47 38.51 -11.65
C PHE A 168 41.57 39.43 -11.06
N ASP A 169 42.76 38.89 -10.79
CA ASP A 169 43.87 39.64 -10.22
C ASP A 169 44.44 40.68 -11.20
N GLU A 170 44.60 40.31 -12.47
CA GLU A 170 45.05 41.25 -13.51
C GLU A 170 44.04 42.41 -13.71
N TYR A 171 42.73 42.14 -13.57
CA TYR A 171 41.69 43.17 -13.69
C TYR A 171 41.80 44.18 -12.53
N PHE A 172 41.95 43.68 -11.30
CA PHE A 172 42.08 44.52 -10.12
C PHE A 172 43.38 45.33 -10.13
N GLU A 173 44.48 44.72 -10.60
CA GLU A 173 45.76 45.41 -10.76
C GLU A 173 45.68 46.49 -11.85
N GLY A 174 44.96 46.22 -12.94
CA GLY A 174 44.63 47.20 -13.98
C GLY A 174 43.84 48.39 -13.44
N CYS A 175 42.76 48.15 -12.67
CA CYS A 175 42.00 49.20 -12.02
C CYS A 175 42.85 50.02 -11.04
N ARG A 176 43.76 49.38 -10.30
CA ARG A 176 44.67 50.06 -9.37
C ARG A 176 45.64 50.98 -10.11
N LYS A 177 46.27 50.49 -11.18
CA LYS A 177 47.18 51.27 -12.04
C LYS A 177 46.44 52.43 -12.71
N HIS A 178 45.21 52.21 -13.18
CA HIS A 178 44.39 53.27 -13.77
C HIS A 178 44.11 54.40 -12.76
N ARG A 179 43.76 54.03 -11.52
CA ARG A 179 43.54 54.99 -10.43
C ARG A 179 44.80 55.77 -10.06
N GLU A 180 45.96 55.12 -10.10
CA GLU A 180 47.25 55.77 -9.87
C GLU A 180 47.58 56.76 -11.01
N ILE A 181 47.27 56.41 -12.25
CA ILE A 181 47.39 57.31 -13.41
C ILE A 181 46.46 58.52 -13.26
N GLU A 182 45.21 58.35 -12.85
CA GLU A 182 44.29 59.48 -12.59
C GLU A 182 44.86 60.45 -11.56
N ILE A 183 45.36 59.93 -10.43
CA ILE A 183 45.98 60.75 -9.39
C ILE A 183 47.19 61.52 -9.94
N LEU A 184 48.03 60.86 -10.73
CA LEU A 184 49.21 61.50 -11.34
C LEU A 184 48.81 62.56 -12.39
N LEU A 185 47.74 62.34 -13.15
CA LEU A 185 47.21 63.32 -14.11
C LEU A 185 46.66 64.56 -13.39
N GLU A 186 45.91 64.38 -12.31
CA GLU A 186 45.44 65.50 -11.47
C GLU A 186 46.63 66.29 -10.88
N GLN A 187 47.66 65.60 -10.41
CA GLN A 187 48.87 66.24 -9.91
C GLN A 187 49.58 67.02 -11.03
N ARG A 188 49.71 66.43 -12.22
CA ARG A 188 50.32 67.09 -13.38
C ARG A 188 49.56 68.36 -13.75
N GLN A 189 48.23 68.29 -13.79
CA GLN A 189 47.39 69.45 -14.08
C GLN A 189 47.56 70.55 -13.04
N LYS A 190 47.62 70.22 -11.74
CA LYS A 190 47.93 71.18 -10.67
C LYS A 190 49.30 71.83 -10.84
N TYR A 191 50.32 71.05 -11.21
CA TYR A 191 51.65 71.61 -11.47
C TYR A 191 51.70 72.46 -12.75
N GLU A 192 50.95 72.11 -13.79
CA GLU A 192 50.80 72.93 -14.99
C GLU A 192 50.11 74.27 -14.70
N GLU A 193 49.07 74.28 -13.86
CA GLU A 193 48.40 75.51 -13.40
C GLU A 193 49.32 76.38 -12.53
N LEU A 194 50.09 75.77 -11.61
CA LEU A 194 51.11 76.46 -10.83
C LEU A 194 52.20 77.05 -11.74
N LEU A 195 52.66 76.29 -12.74
CA LEU A 195 53.64 76.75 -13.72
C LEU A 195 53.10 77.91 -14.55
N GLN A 196 51.86 77.85 -15.03
CA GLN A 196 51.23 78.97 -15.74
C GLN A 196 51.12 80.23 -14.86
N THR A 197 50.84 80.06 -13.57
CA THR A 197 50.74 81.17 -12.61
C THR A 197 52.11 81.78 -12.32
N VAL A 198 53.13 80.96 -12.06
CA VAL A 198 54.50 81.42 -11.72
C VAL A 198 55.19 82.04 -12.93
N LEU A 199 54.91 81.54 -14.13
CA LEU A 199 55.55 82.00 -15.36
C LEU A 199 54.78 83.12 -16.05
N GLU A 200 53.62 83.54 -15.53
CA GLU A 200 52.77 84.61 -16.11
C GLU A 200 52.57 84.45 -17.64
N GLY A 201 52.45 83.21 -18.12
CA GLY A 201 52.30 82.91 -19.55
C GLY A 201 53.59 82.79 -20.37
N THR A 202 54.78 82.88 -19.75
CA THR A 202 56.04 82.53 -20.43
C THR A 202 56.22 81.00 -20.51
N PRO A 203 56.40 80.42 -21.70
CA PRO A 203 56.56 78.98 -21.84
C PRO A 203 57.95 78.52 -21.34
N LEU A 204 58.00 77.36 -20.66
CA LEU A 204 59.19 76.81 -19.98
C LEU A 204 60.46 76.75 -20.85
N TYR A 205 60.32 76.67 -22.18
CA TYR A 205 61.47 76.66 -23.09
C TYR A 205 62.20 78.01 -23.18
N GLU A 206 61.56 79.13 -22.81
CA GLU A 206 62.18 80.46 -22.80
C GLU A 206 63.13 80.63 -21.61
N LEU A 207 62.86 79.98 -20.48
CA LEU A 207 63.80 79.92 -19.35
C LEU A 207 65.08 79.13 -19.67
N ARG A 208 65.02 78.23 -20.65
CA ARG A 208 66.18 77.47 -21.14
C ARG A 208 67.16 78.34 -21.96
N ARG A 209 66.78 79.58 -22.29
CA ARG A 209 67.62 80.59 -22.95
C ARG A 209 68.24 81.59 -21.99
N VAL A 210 67.98 81.48 -20.68
CA VAL A 210 68.71 82.27 -19.67
C VAL A 210 70.14 81.72 -19.61
N ASP A 211 71.11 82.59 -19.86
CA ASP A 211 72.53 82.27 -19.82
C ASP A 211 72.91 81.72 -18.43
N LEU A 212 73.28 80.44 -18.37
CA LEU A 212 73.67 79.73 -17.15
C LEU A 212 75.14 79.99 -16.75
N SER A 213 75.77 81.04 -17.28
CA SER A 213 77.19 81.40 -17.06
C SER A 213 77.55 81.70 -15.60
N CYS A 214 76.58 81.63 -14.67
CA CYS A 214 76.76 81.80 -13.23
C CYS A 214 77.05 80.49 -12.47
N LEU A 215 77.03 79.33 -13.14
CA LEU A 215 77.19 78.01 -12.50
C LEU A 215 78.59 77.39 -12.64
N ASP A 216 79.53 78.06 -13.33
CA ASP A 216 80.88 77.57 -13.62
C ASP A 216 81.84 77.51 -12.39
N SER A 217 81.37 77.84 -11.18
CA SER A 217 82.20 77.76 -9.96
C SER A 217 82.00 76.48 -9.13
N ILE A 218 81.38 75.43 -9.66
CA ILE A 218 81.22 74.16 -8.94
C ILE A 218 82.10 73.08 -9.60
N GLN A 219 83.34 72.95 -9.12
CA GLN A 219 84.17 71.78 -9.36
C GLN A 219 83.77 70.66 -8.40
N ILE A 220 83.21 69.57 -8.92
CA ILE A 220 83.10 68.30 -8.19
C ILE A 220 84.19 67.37 -8.71
N LYS A 221 85.22 67.17 -7.90
CA LYS A 221 86.11 66.00 -7.98
C LYS A 221 85.43 64.86 -7.23
N GLU A 222 85.11 63.77 -7.91
CA GLU A 222 84.85 62.49 -7.25
C GLU A 222 86.05 61.56 -7.47
N GLU A 223 86.95 61.55 -6.49
CA GLU A 223 87.78 60.37 -6.23
C GLU A 223 86.90 59.37 -5.49
N VAL A 224 86.56 58.26 -6.16
CA VAL A 224 85.94 57.10 -5.49
C VAL A 224 86.98 56.52 -4.53
N THR A 225 86.73 56.69 -3.24
CA THR A 225 87.59 56.19 -2.16
C THR A 225 87.32 54.71 -1.89
N GLU A 226 88.34 53.94 -1.55
CA GLU A 226 88.27 52.51 -1.17
C GLU A 226 87.18 52.20 -0.10
N ASP A 227 86.86 53.19 0.73
CA ASP A 227 85.79 53.14 1.73
C ASP A 227 84.37 53.04 1.14
N GLN A 228 84.11 53.61 -0.05
CA GLN A 228 82.80 53.51 -0.71
C GLN A 228 82.58 52.11 -1.29
N ILE A 229 83.63 51.50 -1.85
CA ILE A 229 83.61 50.12 -2.34
C ILE A 229 83.41 49.16 -1.17
N SER A 230 84.15 49.35 -0.06
CA SER A 230 84.00 48.58 1.18
C SER A 230 82.58 48.63 1.76
N LYS A 231 81.93 49.80 1.76
CA LYS A 231 80.53 49.95 2.20
C LYS A 231 79.56 49.22 1.27
N LYS A 232 79.71 49.34 -0.04
CA LYS A 232 78.88 48.63 -1.03
C LYS A 232 79.07 47.11 -0.95
N GLN A 233 80.28 46.63 -0.71
CA GLN A 233 80.56 45.20 -0.50
C GLN A 233 79.82 44.67 0.74
N LYS A 234 79.86 45.41 1.85
CA LYS A 234 79.12 45.06 3.08
C LYS A 234 77.60 45.09 2.90
N GLU A 235 77.07 46.00 2.08
CA GLU A 235 75.64 45.98 1.70
C GLU A 235 75.28 44.74 0.89
N LEU A 236 76.16 44.34 -0.04
CA LEU A 236 75.99 43.16 -0.88
C LEU A 236 76.03 41.86 -0.06
N ASP A 237 76.94 41.77 0.90
CA ASP A 237 77.04 40.63 1.81
C ASP A 237 75.79 40.49 2.68
N LYS A 238 75.25 41.60 3.20
CA LYS A 238 73.98 41.60 3.94
C LYS A 238 72.80 41.14 3.07
N ILE A 239 72.70 41.65 1.84
CA ILE A 239 71.64 41.26 0.91
C ILE A 239 71.74 39.77 0.57
N ASN A 240 72.95 39.24 0.39
CA ASN A 240 73.16 37.81 0.14
C ASN A 240 72.80 36.96 1.36
N GLU A 241 73.11 37.42 2.58
CA GLU A 241 72.67 36.77 3.81
C GLU A 241 71.15 36.72 3.93
N ASP A 242 70.47 37.82 3.63
CA ASP A 242 69.01 37.91 3.71
C ASP A 242 68.34 37.09 2.59
N LEU A 243 68.94 37.05 1.40
CA LEU A 243 68.53 36.16 0.30
C LEU A 243 68.65 34.68 0.70
N SER A 244 69.75 34.31 1.36
CA SER A 244 69.96 32.95 1.86
C SER A 244 68.91 32.57 2.91
N LYS A 245 68.63 33.46 3.87
CA LYS A 245 67.57 33.27 4.88
C LYS A 245 66.19 33.13 4.23
N ALA A 246 65.87 33.95 3.23
CA ALA A 246 64.61 33.87 2.50
C ALA A 246 64.46 32.55 1.74
N LYS A 247 65.52 32.07 1.09
CA LYS A 247 65.54 30.77 0.40
C LYS A 247 65.33 29.60 1.36
N SER A 248 66.02 29.59 2.51
CA SER A 248 65.81 28.56 3.53
C SER A 248 64.37 28.56 4.05
N ARG A 249 63.79 29.75 4.25
CA ARG A 249 62.40 29.89 4.71
C ARG A 249 61.39 29.42 3.66
N HIS A 250 61.66 29.65 2.37
CA HIS A 250 60.86 29.12 1.28
C HIS A 250 60.86 27.58 1.26
N ALA A 251 62.06 26.99 1.32
CA ALA A 251 62.20 25.53 1.34
C ALA A 251 61.52 24.89 2.57
N GLU A 252 61.59 25.54 3.74
CA GLU A 252 60.91 25.07 4.95
C GLU A 252 59.37 25.16 4.82
N LEU A 253 58.86 26.22 4.18
CA LEU A 253 57.44 26.39 3.93
C LEU A 253 56.93 25.38 2.89
N GLU A 254 57.66 25.14 1.81
CA GLU A 254 57.33 24.09 0.82
C GLU A 254 57.30 22.70 1.47
N ALA A 255 58.32 22.37 2.27
CA ALA A 255 58.35 21.10 2.99
C ALA A 255 57.18 20.97 3.97
N LYS A 256 56.79 22.05 4.66
CA LYS A 256 55.61 22.09 5.53
C LYS A 256 54.31 21.92 4.75
N ILE A 257 54.17 22.56 3.59
CA ILE A 257 53.00 22.39 2.71
C ILE A 257 52.94 20.92 2.29
N GLU A 258 54.01 20.37 1.74
CA GLU A 258 54.03 19.00 1.24
C GLU A 258 53.74 17.96 2.33
N THR A 259 54.35 18.09 3.51
CA THR A 259 54.05 17.20 4.66
C THR A 259 52.64 17.39 5.23
N THR A 260 52.08 18.59 5.18
CA THR A 260 50.70 18.84 5.62
C THR A 260 49.72 18.21 4.64
N PHE A 261 49.98 18.30 3.33
CA PHE A 261 49.07 17.84 2.28
C PHE A 261 49.27 16.36 1.89
N SER A 262 50.40 15.71 2.21
CA SER A 262 50.68 14.31 1.85
C SER A 262 49.72 13.28 2.48
N GLY A 263 48.96 13.67 3.50
CA GLY A 263 47.94 12.81 4.13
C GLY A 263 46.52 13.00 3.60
N PHE A 264 46.29 13.97 2.72
CA PHE A 264 44.97 14.25 2.16
C PHE A 264 44.81 13.55 0.81
N ARG A 265 43.58 13.10 0.52
CA ARG A 265 43.25 12.56 -0.81
C ARG A 265 43.49 13.64 -1.87
N PRO A 266 43.99 13.29 -3.08
CA PRO A 266 44.13 14.22 -4.18
C PRO A 266 42.82 14.94 -4.46
N LEU A 267 42.87 16.26 -4.67
CA LEU A 267 41.68 17.07 -4.97
C LEU A 267 40.91 16.51 -6.18
N THR A 268 41.62 16.00 -7.18
CA THR A 268 41.05 15.38 -8.38
C THR A 268 40.18 14.16 -8.07
N GLU A 269 40.57 13.32 -7.11
CA GLU A 269 39.74 12.16 -6.71
C GLU A 269 38.46 12.60 -6.00
N ILE A 270 38.55 13.65 -5.19
CA ILE A 270 37.40 14.21 -4.46
C ILE A 270 36.42 14.86 -5.46
N GLU A 271 36.94 15.59 -6.45
CA GLU A 271 36.13 16.21 -7.51
C GLU A 271 35.43 15.16 -8.39
N GLU A 272 36.12 14.07 -8.76
CA GLU A 272 35.53 12.96 -9.51
C GLU A 272 34.44 12.25 -8.70
N GLU A 273 34.70 11.94 -7.43
CA GLU A 273 33.72 11.29 -6.55
C GLU A 273 32.49 12.20 -6.33
N LEU A 274 32.70 13.51 -6.17
CA LEU A 274 31.62 14.48 -6.06
C LEU A 274 30.78 14.54 -7.34
N SER A 275 31.42 14.52 -8.52
CA SER A 275 30.74 14.51 -9.81
C SER A 275 29.86 13.25 -9.96
N ASN A 276 30.43 12.07 -9.68
CA ASN A 276 29.71 10.80 -9.74
C ASN A 276 28.52 10.79 -8.77
N LYS A 277 28.68 11.32 -7.56
CA LYS A 277 27.59 11.41 -6.57
C LYS A 277 26.51 12.40 -6.98
N LYS A 278 26.85 13.50 -7.66
CA LYS A 278 25.87 14.44 -8.22
C LYS A 278 25.06 13.80 -9.35
N GLU A 279 25.70 13.04 -10.24
CA GLU A 279 24.99 12.30 -11.29
C GLU A 279 24.06 11.22 -10.72
N GLU A 280 24.54 10.45 -9.74
CA GLU A 280 23.73 9.45 -9.05
C GLU A 280 22.51 10.09 -8.37
N LYS A 281 22.69 11.22 -7.69
CA LYS A 281 21.60 11.99 -7.08
C LYS A 281 20.58 12.42 -8.14
N ASN A 282 21.01 13.00 -9.25
CA ASN A 282 20.12 13.49 -10.30
C ASN A 282 19.30 12.33 -10.90
N TYR A 283 19.95 11.19 -11.16
CA TYR A 283 19.28 9.99 -11.65
C TYR A 283 18.22 9.46 -10.66
N LEU A 284 18.50 9.48 -9.36
CA LEU A 284 17.54 9.08 -8.32
C LEU A 284 16.36 10.07 -8.22
N LEU A 285 16.61 11.37 -8.36
CA LEU A 285 15.56 12.40 -8.37
C LEU A 285 14.62 12.24 -9.56
N GLU A 286 15.15 11.97 -10.75
CA GLU A 286 14.33 11.69 -11.94
C GLU A 286 13.44 10.46 -11.74
N GLN A 287 13.99 9.38 -11.17
CA GLN A 287 13.20 8.18 -10.84
C GLN A 287 12.13 8.46 -9.78
N ALA A 288 12.45 9.21 -8.74
CA ALA A 288 11.50 9.59 -7.70
C ALA A 288 10.34 10.39 -8.27
N GLU A 289 10.61 11.33 -9.18
CA GLU A 289 9.58 12.12 -9.84
C GLU A 289 8.71 11.26 -10.77
N ALA A 290 9.32 10.35 -11.53
CA ALA A 290 8.58 9.40 -12.37
C ALA A 290 7.65 8.51 -11.53
N LEU A 291 8.12 8.00 -10.39
CA LEU A 291 7.32 7.21 -9.45
C LEU A 291 6.19 8.04 -8.83
N ARG A 292 6.47 9.29 -8.45
CA ARG A 292 5.47 10.21 -7.89
C ARG A 292 4.33 10.46 -8.89
N ILE A 293 4.67 10.68 -10.16
CA ILE A 293 3.68 10.84 -11.23
C ILE A 293 2.88 9.54 -11.42
N ALA A 294 3.55 8.38 -11.40
CA ALA A 294 2.88 7.09 -11.54
C ALA A 294 1.87 6.83 -10.40
N VAL A 295 2.26 7.07 -9.14
CA VAL A 295 1.37 6.96 -7.98
C VAL A 295 0.17 7.89 -8.12
N LYS A 296 0.41 9.17 -8.42
CA LYS A 296 -0.67 10.14 -8.61
C LYS A 296 -1.63 9.72 -9.72
N MET A 297 -1.11 9.17 -10.82
CA MET A 297 -1.96 8.70 -11.92
C MET A 297 -2.79 7.48 -11.52
N ILE A 298 -2.21 6.53 -10.78
CA ILE A 298 -2.94 5.37 -10.23
C ILE A 298 -4.07 5.83 -9.31
N GLU A 299 -3.81 6.81 -8.43
CA GLU A 299 -4.83 7.37 -7.53
C GLU A 299 -5.98 8.03 -8.29
N ILE A 300 -5.67 8.80 -9.34
CA ILE A 300 -6.67 9.44 -10.20
C ILE A 300 -7.52 8.37 -10.89
N VAL A 301 -6.89 7.38 -11.53
CA VAL A 301 -7.58 6.29 -12.23
C VAL A 301 -8.44 5.48 -11.27
N ALA A 302 -7.93 5.15 -10.08
CA ALA A 302 -8.70 4.45 -9.05
C ALA A 302 -9.93 5.25 -8.62
N LYS A 303 -9.78 6.57 -8.43
CA LYS A 303 -10.89 7.46 -8.07
C LYS A 303 -11.95 7.53 -9.16
N ASP A 304 -11.54 7.57 -10.43
CA ASP A 304 -12.45 7.60 -11.57
C ASP A 304 -13.20 6.27 -11.72
N ILE A 305 -12.49 5.13 -11.60
CA ILE A 305 -13.12 3.80 -11.57
C ILE A 305 -14.16 3.74 -10.45
N HIS A 306 -13.82 4.19 -9.23
CA HIS A 306 -14.77 4.20 -8.11
C HIS A 306 -15.99 5.09 -8.38
N ARG A 307 -15.79 6.28 -8.96
CA ARG A 307 -16.87 7.22 -9.30
C ARG A 307 -17.86 6.62 -10.28
N ASP A 308 -17.40 5.83 -11.25
CA ASP A 308 -18.26 5.23 -12.28
C ASP A 308 -18.86 3.88 -11.84
N PHE A 309 -18.12 3.12 -11.03
CA PHE A 309 -18.50 1.77 -10.61
C PHE A 309 -19.50 1.78 -9.45
N ALA A 310 -19.28 2.61 -8.42
CA ALA A 310 -20.09 2.58 -7.21
C ALA A 310 -21.59 2.91 -7.43
N PRO A 311 -21.97 3.92 -8.25
CA PRO A 311 -23.38 4.19 -8.54
C PRO A 311 -24.06 3.02 -9.26
N LYS A 312 -23.38 2.42 -10.26
CA LYS A 312 -23.90 1.26 -11.01
C LYS A 312 -24.05 0.04 -10.12
N LEU A 313 -23.09 -0.20 -9.22
CA LEU A 313 -23.18 -1.28 -8.24
C LEU A 313 -24.35 -1.07 -7.28
N ASN A 314 -24.51 0.13 -6.72
CA ASN A 314 -25.63 0.44 -5.82
C ASN A 314 -26.98 0.23 -6.49
N GLU A 315 -27.14 0.67 -7.74
CA GLU A 315 -28.36 0.46 -8.52
C GLU A 315 -28.65 -1.02 -8.73
N LYS A 316 -27.66 -1.78 -9.22
CA LYS A 316 -27.79 -3.21 -9.54
C LYS A 316 -28.04 -4.07 -8.31
N VAL A 317 -27.33 -3.81 -7.22
CA VAL A 317 -27.53 -4.50 -5.94
C VAL A 317 -28.89 -4.16 -5.36
N SER A 318 -29.31 -2.89 -5.40
CA SER A 318 -30.66 -2.49 -4.94
C SER A 318 -31.76 -3.18 -5.74
N GLU A 319 -31.59 -3.30 -7.06
CA GLU A 319 -32.53 -3.98 -7.94
C GLU A 319 -32.69 -5.47 -7.55
N LEU A 320 -31.56 -6.19 -7.37
CA LEU A 320 -31.60 -7.60 -7.00
C LEU A 320 -32.12 -7.80 -5.56
N ILE A 321 -31.67 -6.97 -4.61
CA ILE A 321 -32.12 -7.01 -3.21
C ILE A 321 -33.61 -6.76 -3.09
N SER A 322 -34.14 -5.77 -3.81
CA SER A 322 -35.57 -5.50 -3.82
C SER A 322 -36.36 -6.70 -4.30
N ARG A 323 -35.86 -7.46 -5.30
CA ARG A 323 -36.53 -8.68 -5.75
C ARG A 323 -36.49 -9.79 -4.70
N ILE A 324 -35.30 -10.15 -4.21
CA ILE A 324 -35.13 -11.29 -3.30
C ILE A 324 -35.70 -11.07 -1.89
N THR A 325 -35.95 -9.81 -1.53
CA THR A 325 -36.57 -9.43 -0.25
C THR A 325 -38.02 -9.00 -0.39
N ASN A 326 -38.65 -9.30 -1.55
CA ASN A 326 -40.04 -8.96 -1.83
C ASN A 326 -40.38 -7.47 -1.57
N ASN A 327 -39.54 -6.59 -2.12
CA ASN A 327 -39.59 -5.14 -2.05
C ASN A 327 -39.46 -4.55 -0.63
N ARG A 328 -38.99 -5.33 0.35
CA ARG A 328 -38.66 -4.81 1.67
C ARG A 328 -37.52 -3.81 1.58
N TYR A 329 -36.35 -4.21 1.08
CA TYR A 329 -35.22 -3.29 0.97
C TYR A 329 -35.09 -2.78 -0.46
N LYS A 330 -35.29 -1.47 -0.65
CA LYS A 330 -35.32 -0.85 -2.00
C LYS A 330 -34.06 -0.06 -2.35
N GLN A 331 -33.32 0.38 -1.33
CA GLN A 331 -32.16 1.23 -1.52
C GLN A 331 -31.00 0.74 -0.67
N VAL A 332 -29.93 0.38 -1.36
CA VAL A 332 -28.68 -0.10 -0.79
C VAL A 332 -27.60 0.91 -1.10
N LYS A 333 -26.80 1.26 -0.10
CA LYS A 333 -25.66 2.16 -0.27
C LYS A 333 -24.40 1.44 0.16
N ILE A 334 -23.54 1.20 -0.81
CA ILE A 334 -22.23 0.61 -0.66
C ILE A 334 -21.20 1.74 -0.63
N SER A 335 -20.39 1.77 0.43
CA SER A 335 -19.32 2.77 0.63
C SER A 335 -18.11 2.47 -0.27
N LYS A 336 -17.11 3.36 -0.23
CA LYS A 336 -15.82 3.11 -0.91
C LYS A 336 -15.08 1.91 -0.33
N ASP A 337 -15.24 1.70 0.97
CA ASP A 337 -14.67 0.59 1.74
C ASP A 337 -15.52 -0.69 1.62
N LEU A 338 -16.51 -0.70 0.72
CA LEU A 338 -17.46 -1.78 0.48
C LEU A 338 -18.41 -2.08 1.65
N ASP A 339 -18.51 -1.17 2.61
CA ASP A 339 -19.51 -1.27 3.68
C ASP A 339 -20.91 -1.08 3.12
N ILE A 340 -21.81 -1.98 3.49
CA ILE A 340 -23.19 -1.96 3.03
C ILE A 340 -24.08 -1.36 4.11
N THR A 341 -24.79 -0.30 3.74
CA THR A 341 -25.83 0.32 4.55
C THR A 341 -27.17 0.26 3.82
N VAL A 342 -28.25 0.06 4.57
CA VAL A 342 -29.59 -0.07 4.00
C VAL A 342 -30.59 0.75 4.81
N MET A 343 -31.60 1.29 4.12
CA MET A 343 -32.74 1.92 4.78
C MET A 343 -33.75 0.85 5.22
N VAL A 344 -34.05 0.82 6.52
CA VAL A 344 -35.06 -0.09 7.09
C VAL A 344 -36.46 0.51 6.89
N PRO A 345 -37.37 -0.15 6.16
CA PRO A 345 -38.69 0.39 5.83
C PRO A 345 -39.53 0.79 7.04
N GLU A 346 -39.43 0.00 8.11
CA GLU A 346 -40.25 0.14 9.30
C GLU A 346 -39.85 1.36 10.15
N THR A 347 -38.61 1.84 10.02
CA THR A 347 -38.08 2.94 10.85
C THR A 347 -37.58 4.14 10.04
N GLY A 348 -37.39 3.99 8.73
CA GLY A 348 -36.78 5.00 7.87
C GLY A 348 -35.29 5.26 8.16
N LYS A 349 -34.68 4.51 9.08
CA LYS A 349 -33.28 4.68 9.48
C LYS A 349 -32.35 3.89 8.56
N HIS A 350 -31.17 4.45 8.33
CA HIS A 350 -30.06 3.71 7.76
C HIS A 350 -29.38 2.88 8.84
N VAL A 351 -29.24 1.58 8.59
CA VAL A 351 -28.53 0.66 9.48
C VAL A 351 -27.42 -0.05 8.71
N SER A 352 -26.42 -0.52 9.44
CA SER A 352 -25.41 -1.42 8.89
C SER A 352 -26.05 -2.77 8.59
N ILE A 353 -25.60 -3.46 7.54
CA ILE A 353 -26.05 -4.83 7.31
C ILE A 353 -25.72 -5.76 8.49
N HIS A 354 -24.68 -5.46 9.26
CA HIS A 354 -24.27 -6.25 10.43
C HIS A 354 -25.32 -6.25 11.55
N ASP A 355 -26.23 -5.26 11.56
CA ASP A 355 -27.33 -5.16 12.51
C ASP A 355 -28.57 -5.98 12.09
N LEU A 356 -28.52 -6.65 10.93
CA LEU A 356 -29.63 -7.44 10.38
C LEU A 356 -29.46 -8.94 10.69
N SER A 357 -30.54 -9.70 10.57
CA SER A 357 -30.50 -11.16 10.73
C SER A 357 -29.50 -11.81 9.75
N GLY A 358 -28.83 -12.90 10.15
CA GLY A 358 -27.88 -13.64 9.29
C GLY A 358 -28.39 -13.93 7.87
N GLY A 359 -29.59 -14.51 7.74
CA GLY A 359 -30.16 -14.77 6.41
C GLY A 359 -30.48 -13.52 5.57
N THR A 360 -30.59 -12.33 6.19
CA THR A 360 -30.69 -11.07 5.45
C THR A 360 -29.30 -10.63 4.98
N VAL A 361 -28.29 -10.71 5.86
CA VAL A 361 -26.89 -10.43 5.51
C VAL A 361 -26.42 -11.28 4.34
N ASP A 362 -26.74 -12.57 4.35
CA ASP A 362 -26.44 -13.51 3.26
C ASP A 362 -27.06 -13.08 1.93
N GLN A 363 -28.29 -12.54 1.95
CA GLN A 363 -28.95 -12.02 0.74
C GLN A 363 -28.22 -10.80 0.17
N PHE A 364 -27.75 -9.89 1.04
CA PHE A 364 -26.93 -8.74 0.65
C PHE A 364 -25.60 -9.16 0.03
N TYR A 365 -24.86 -10.08 0.67
CA TYR A 365 -23.60 -10.55 0.12
C TYR A 365 -23.76 -11.32 -1.18
N PHE A 366 -24.77 -12.18 -1.29
CA PHE A 366 -25.10 -12.86 -2.54
C PHE A 366 -25.34 -11.84 -3.67
N SER A 367 -26.19 -10.84 -3.40
CA SER A 367 -26.54 -9.83 -4.41
C SER A 367 -25.35 -8.98 -4.82
N ALA A 368 -24.54 -8.54 -3.85
CA ALA A 368 -23.32 -7.80 -4.10
C ALA A 368 -22.34 -8.60 -4.96
N ARG A 369 -22.06 -9.86 -4.61
CA ARG A 369 -21.12 -10.72 -5.35
C ARG A 369 -21.56 -10.93 -6.80
N VAL A 370 -22.82 -11.27 -7.02
CA VAL A 370 -23.33 -11.49 -8.39
C VAL A 370 -23.22 -10.20 -9.21
N MET A 371 -23.62 -9.05 -8.65
CA MET A 371 -23.60 -7.78 -9.39
C MET A 371 -22.18 -7.24 -9.61
N ILE A 372 -21.23 -7.47 -8.69
CA ILE A 372 -19.82 -7.14 -8.89
C ILE A 372 -19.27 -7.92 -10.08
N VAL A 373 -19.52 -9.23 -10.14
CA VAL A 373 -19.08 -10.07 -11.27
C VAL A 373 -19.66 -9.54 -12.58
N ASP A 374 -20.94 -9.16 -12.59
CA ASP A 374 -21.60 -8.64 -13.80
C ASP A 374 -21.00 -7.34 -14.30
N LEU A 375 -20.70 -6.42 -13.38
CA LEU A 375 -20.10 -5.14 -13.71
C LEU A 375 -18.65 -5.27 -14.17
N VAL A 376 -17.85 -6.08 -13.48
CA VAL A 376 -16.42 -6.28 -13.81
C VAL A 376 -16.26 -7.00 -15.15
N THR A 377 -17.14 -7.95 -15.45
CA THR A 377 -17.05 -8.77 -16.66
C THR A 377 -17.80 -8.20 -17.86
N GLY A 378 -18.41 -7.01 -17.72
CA GLY A 378 -19.23 -6.41 -18.78
C GLY A 378 -20.43 -7.26 -19.17
N ASN A 379 -21.00 -8.02 -18.23
CA ASN A 379 -22.04 -9.02 -18.44
C ASN A 379 -21.64 -10.16 -19.39
N SER A 380 -20.40 -10.65 -19.33
CA SER A 380 -19.95 -11.81 -20.12
C SER A 380 -20.63 -13.14 -19.75
N ASN A 381 -21.57 -13.11 -18.81
CA ASN A 381 -22.42 -14.23 -18.41
C ASN A 381 -21.64 -15.47 -17.95
N LEU A 382 -20.60 -15.24 -17.16
CA LEU A 382 -19.80 -16.31 -16.56
C LEU A 382 -20.68 -17.30 -15.77
N PRO A 383 -20.33 -18.60 -15.76
CA PRO A 383 -21.03 -19.58 -14.94
C PRO A 383 -21.03 -19.18 -13.46
N LEU A 384 -22.19 -19.27 -12.82
CA LEU A 384 -22.36 -19.07 -11.39
C LEU A 384 -22.40 -20.43 -10.69
N ILE A 385 -21.46 -20.66 -9.77
CA ILE A 385 -21.41 -21.88 -8.95
C ILE A 385 -21.83 -21.52 -7.53
N LEU A 386 -22.84 -22.21 -7.02
CA LEU A 386 -23.41 -22.03 -5.69
C LEU A 386 -23.24 -23.34 -4.92
N ASP A 387 -22.61 -23.29 -3.76
CA ASP A 387 -22.42 -24.44 -2.88
C ASP A 387 -23.13 -24.18 -1.56
N ASP A 388 -24.25 -24.87 -1.33
CA ASP A 388 -25.13 -24.77 -0.16
C ASP A 388 -25.38 -23.31 0.31
N SER A 389 -25.54 -22.40 -0.64
CA SER A 389 -25.48 -20.95 -0.38
C SER A 389 -26.70 -20.38 0.33
N PHE A 390 -27.76 -21.17 0.56
CA PHE A 390 -29.05 -20.72 1.11
C PHE A 390 -29.49 -21.47 2.37
N VAL A 391 -28.55 -22.08 3.11
CA VAL A 391 -28.84 -22.86 4.33
C VAL A 391 -29.67 -22.04 5.34
N GLN A 392 -29.34 -20.76 5.53
CA GLN A 392 -30.02 -19.88 6.51
C GLN A 392 -31.37 -19.30 6.03
N TYR A 393 -31.85 -19.64 4.84
CA TYR A 393 -33.06 -19.03 4.29
C TYR A 393 -34.30 -19.77 4.77
N ASP A 394 -35.29 -18.99 5.22
CA ASP A 394 -36.65 -19.48 5.38
C ASP A 394 -37.29 -19.77 4.00
N TRP A 395 -38.43 -20.46 4.01
CA TRP A 395 -39.14 -20.85 2.79
C TRP A 395 -39.45 -19.67 1.84
N LYS A 396 -39.84 -18.51 2.41
CA LYS A 396 -40.21 -17.34 1.61
C LYS A 396 -38.97 -16.74 0.94
N ARG A 397 -37.89 -16.56 1.69
CA ARG A 397 -36.60 -16.04 1.17
C ARG A 397 -36.02 -16.97 0.12
N LEU A 398 -36.06 -18.28 0.36
CA LEU A 398 -35.57 -19.28 -0.58
C LEU A 398 -36.37 -19.25 -1.90
N CYS A 399 -37.70 -19.15 -1.82
CA CYS A 399 -38.55 -19.05 -3.00
C CYS A 399 -38.20 -17.83 -3.88
N GLU A 400 -38.06 -16.63 -3.29
CA GLU A 400 -37.73 -15.42 -4.04
C GLU A 400 -36.33 -15.43 -4.67
N VAL A 401 -35.36 -16.05 -3.98
CA VAL A 401 -34.00 -16.19 -4.49
C VAL A 401 -33.94 -17.22 -5.61
N LEU A 402 -34.64 -18.34 -5.49
CA LEU A 402 -34.73 -19.34 -6.56
C LEU A 402 -35.42 -18.77 -7.82
N LYS A 403 -36.48 -17.97 -7.67
CA LYS A 403 -37.08 -17.23 -8.81
C LYS A 403 -36.04 -16.33 -9.49
N SER A 404 -35.26 -15.60 -8.68
CA SER A 404 -34.20 -14.72 -9.19
C SER A 404 -33.10 -15.51 -9.90
N LEU A 405 -32.72 -16.68 -9.39
CA LEU A 405 -31.77 -17.59 -10.07
C LEU A 405 -32.32 -18.13 -11.38
N VAL A 406 -33.60 -18.50 -11.46
CA VAL A 406 -34.23 -18.92 -12.73
C VAL A 406 -34.16 -17.80 -13.77
N GLU A 407 -34.38 -16.55 -13.38
CA GLU A 407 -34.21 -15.41 -14.29
C GLU A 407 -32.75 -15.20 -14.71
N LEU A 408 -31.80 -15.27 -13.78
CA LEU A 408 -30.38 -15.17 -14.08
C LEU A 408 -29.91 -16.32 -15.00
N SER A 409 -30.51 -17.51 -14.87
CA SER A 409 -30.19 -18.69 -15.67
C SER A 409 -30.51 -18.53 -17.16
N LYS A 410 -31.37 -17.56 -17.51
CA LYS A 410 -31.65 -17.21 -18.91
C LYS A 410 -30.44 -16.59 -19.61
N LYS A 411 -29.53 -15.99 -18.84
CA LYS A 411 -28.35 -15.30 -19.37
C LYS A 411 -27.06 -16.07 -19.12
N ARG A 412 -26.93 -16.79 -18.00
CA ARG A 412 -25.73 -17.55 -17.63
C ARG A 412 -26.03 -18.96 -17.16
N GLN A 413 -25.03 -19.83 -17.22
CA GLN A 413 -25.12 -21.13 -16.58
C GLN A 413 -25.10 -20.98 -15.06
N ILE A 414 -25.97 -21.71 -14.36
CA ILE A 414 -25.97 -21.79 -12.89
C ILE A 414 -25.80 -23.24 -12.49
N ILE A 415 -24.80 -23.53 -11.66
CA ILE A 415 -24.54 -24.83 -11.06
C ILE A 415 -24.78 -24.67 -9.56
N PHE A 416 -25.81 -25.35 -9.05
CA PHE A 416 -26.20 -25.25 -7.66
C PHE A 416 -26.07 -26.61 -6.98
N PHE A 417 -25.12 -26.70 -6.04
CA PHE A 417 -24.94 -27.82 -5.15
C PHE A 417 -25.76 -27.60 -3.89
N THR A 418 -26.56 -28.59 -3.53
CA THR A 418 -27.23 -28.60 -2.25
C THR A 418 -27.45 -30.00 -1.70
N CYS A 419 -27.38 -30.14 -0.39
CA CYS A 419 -27.73 -31.37 0.32
C CYS A 419 -29.21 -31.43 0.75
N HIS A 420 -30.00 -30.40 0.46
CA HIS A 420 -31.39 -30.27 0.92
C HIS A 420 -32.40 -30.49 -0.23
N SER A 421 -33.49 -31.21 0.06
CA SER A 421 -34.54 -31.48 -0.95
C SER A 421 -35.50 -30.30 -1.17
N ARG A 422 -35.57 -29.36 -0.20
CA ARG A 422 -36.49 -28.21 -0.22
C ARG A 422 -36.27 -27.30 -1.42
N GLU A 423 -35.03 -27.15 -1.88
CA GLU A 423 -34.62 -26.35 -3.04
C GLU A 423 -35.19 -26.97 -4.32
N ILE A 424 -35.15 -28.30 -4.43
CA ILE A 424 -35.69 -29.05 -5.57
C ILE A 424 -37.22 -28.93 -5.60
N ASP A 425 -37.87 -29.09 -4.45
CA ASP A 425 -39.33 -28.99 -4.33
C ASP A 425 -39.82 -27.59 -4.72
N LEU A 426 -39.15 -26.54 -4.22
CA LEU A 426 -39.45 -25.16 -4.58
C LEU A 426 -39.19 -24.87 -6.06
N LEU A 427 -38.09 -25.37 -6.63
CA LEU A 427 -37.79 -25.20 -8.07
C LEU A 427 -38.88 -25.83 -8.95
N ARG A 428 -39.44 -26.97 -8.54
CA ARG A 428 -40.58 -27.60 -9.21
C ARG A 428 -41.85 -26.76 -9.07
N GLU A 429 -42.13 -26.24 -7.88
CA GLU A 429 -43.30 -25.39 -7.61
C GLU A 429 -43.29 -24.12 -8.47
N ILE A 430 -42.15 -23.44 -8.56
CA ILE A 430 -42.00 -22.22 -9.39
C ILE A 430 -41.85 -22.53 -10.89
N LYS A 431 -41.94 -23.80 -11.30
CA LYS A 431 -41.77 -24.28 -12.69
C LYS A 431 -40.45 -23.84 -13.33
N GLY A 432 -39.38 -23.81 -12.54
CA GLY A 432 -38.04 -23.51 -13.04
C GLY A 432 -37.52 -24.64 -13.95
N LYS A 433 -36.80 -24.28 -15.03
CA LYS A 433 -36.13 -25.28 -15.87
C LYS A 433 -34.78 -25.63 -15.25
N PHE A 434 -34.64 -26.84 -14.72
CA PHE A 434 -33.39 -27.33 -14.15
C PHE A 434 -33.12 -28.79 -14.54
N LYS A 435 -31.86 -29.21 -14.39
CA LYS A 435 -31.44 -30.62 -14.51
C LYS A 435 -30.94 -31.07 -13.14
N LEU A 436 -31.61 -32.05 -12.54
CA LEU A 436 -31.18 -32.66 -11.28
C LEU A 436 -30.11 -33.71 -11.57
N ILE A 437 -29.01 -33.68 -10.82
CA ILE A 437 -27.96 -34.70 -10.82
C ILE A 437 -27.79 -35.15 -9.38
N ASN A 438 -28.10 -36.41 -9.10
CA ASN A 438 -27.86 -37.00 -7.78
C ASN A 438 -26.42 -37.52 -7.71
N LEU A 439 -25.67 -37.13 -6.68
CA LEU A 439 -24.26 -37.50 -6.51
C LEU A 439 -24.09 -38.84 -5.75
N GLU A 440 -25.14 -39.36 -5.10
CA GLU A 440 -25.09 -40.66 -4.38
C GLU A 440 -25.15 -41.89 -5.30
N GLU A 441 -25.45 -41.71 -6.60
CA GLU A 441 -25.38 -42.77 -7.61
C GLU A 441 -24.30 -42.48 -8.67
N PRO A 442 -23.00 -42.72 -8.40
CA PRO A 442 -21.96 -42.52 -9.40
C PRO A 442 -21.97 -43.56 -10.54
N LYS A 443 -22.91 -44.53 -10.55
CA LYS A 443 -22.85 -45.69 -11.45
C LYS A 443 -23.49 -45.52 -12.83
N ILE A 444 -24.26 -44.46 -13.11
CA ILE A 444 -25.07 -44.41 -14.34
C ILE A 444 -24.63 -43.32 -15.33
N LEU A 445 -24.04 -42.21 -14.90
CA LEU A 445 -23.74 -41.11 -15.84
C LEU A 445 -22.53 -41.34 -16.78
N PHE A 446 -21.58 -42.20 -16.42
CA PHE A 446 -20.40 -42.44 -17.27
C PHE A 446 -20.71 -43.38 -18.45
N LEU A 447 -21.66 -44.31 -18.30
CA LEU A 447 -22.05 -45.25 -19.35
C LEU A 447 -22.95 -44.60 -20.41
N ASP A 448 -23.88 -43.73 -20.02
CA ASP A 448 -24.75 -43.00 -20.96
C ASP A 448 -23.98 -42.00 -21.84
N LEU A 449 -22.91 -41.40 -21.30
CA LEU A 449 -22.04 -40.48 -22.06
C LEU A 449 -21.10 -41.23 -23.02
N LEU A 450 -20.75 -42.48 -22.72
CA LEU A 450 -19.94 -43.32 -23.61
C LEU A 450 -20.79 -44.00 -24.70
N GLN A 451 -22.02 -44.43 -24.39
CA GLN A 451 -22.90 -45.08 -25.38
C GLN A 451 -23.37 -44.10 -26.48
N LYS A 452 -23.54 -42.81 -26.18
CA LYS A 452 -23.87 -41.80 -27.20
C LYS A 452 -22.73 -41.46 -28.17
N LYS A 453 -21.49 -41.89 -27.89
CA LYS A 453 -20.35 -41.71 -28.81
C LYS A 453 -20.15 -42.89 -29.76
N THR A 454 -20.80 -44.03 -29.52
CA THR A 454 -20.68 -45.24 -30.35
C THR A 454 -21.79 -45.41 -31.39
N GLU A 455 -22.83 -44.57 -31.39
CA GLU A 455 -23.89 -44.57 -32.44
C GLU A 455 -23.65 -43.55 -33.57
N LYS A 456 -22.48 -42.90 -33.59
CA LYS A 456 -22.02 -42.08 -34.72
C LYS A 456 -20.55 -42.40 -35.05
N VAL A 457 -20.31 -43.62 -35.51
CA VAL A 457 -19.19 -43.98 -36.40
C VAL A 457 -19.73 -44.92 -37.47
#